data_AF-A0A6J6I2E1-F1
#
_entry.id   AF-A0A6J6I2E1-F1
#
_cell.length_a   1.000
_cell.length_b   1.000
_cell.length_c   1.000
_cell.angle_alpha   90.00
_cell.angle_beta   90.00
_cell.angle_gamma   90.00
#
_symmetry.space_group_name_H-M   'P 1'
#
loop_
_entity.id
_entity.type
_entity.pdbx_description
1 polymer ?
#
loop_
_entity_poly.entity_id
_entity_poly.type
_entity_poly.pdbx_seq_one_letter_code
_entity_poly.pdbx_strand_id
1 'polypeptide(L)'
;MILNFVTLFPGHLNLNGDQANLDVLSKRLSWFGHEAQITSVDKGHTPSTNADLIFIGHGSIAAWKDIEPHLEAQLIWIKEQLRSGALLFAVASGYERAISMDLFQGSLNETARISKFEIVESRLGEVLGYLNAATDAPVFQVQDGNIGTQLHGPVMAKNPRLADQLLSEMLKRHGSELNEPLAGIKNDVDQVADIVEKVWELERKLASE
;
A
#
# COMPACT_ATOMS: atom_id res chain seq x y z
N MET A 1 -8.66 18.15 6.05
CA MET A 1 -7.68 17.78 7.10
C MET A 1 -6.40 17.29 6.44
N ILE A 2 -5.30 17.19 7.19
CA ILE A 2 -4.03 16.68 6.69
C ILE A 2 -3.80 15.28 7.29
N LEU A 3 -3.58 14.28 6.43
CA LEU A 3 -3.16 12.93 6.84
C LEU A 3 -1.65 12.77 6.68
N ASN A 4 -0.99 12.16 7.66
CA ASN A 4 0.44 11.91 7.68
C ASN A 4 0.76 10.53 7.14
N PHE A 5 1.41 10.46 5.97
CA PHE A 5 1.90 9.22 5.39
C PHE A 5 3.40 9.11 5.67
N VAL A 6 3.81 8.10 6.42
CA VAL A 6 5.21 7.81 6.71
C VAL A 6 5.68 6.67 5.82
N THR A 7 6.69 6.91 4.99
CA THR A 7 7.30 5.88 4.14
C THR A 7 8.67 5.51 4.68
N LEU A 8 8.88 4.20 4.88
CA LEU A 8 10.15 3.68 5.40
C LEU A 8 11.09 3.36 4.23
N PHE A 9 12.29 3.93 4.28
CA PHE A 9 13.40 3.70 3.35
C PHE A 9 13.02 3.84 1.87
N PRO A 10 12.39 4.95 1.43
CA PRO A 10 11.85 5.08 0.06
C PRO A 10 12.93 5.03 -1.03
N GLY A 11 14.18 5.40 -0.71
CA GLY A 11 15.31 5.24 -1.64
C GLY A 11 15.69 3.78 -1.92
N HIS A 12 15.35 2.87 -1.00
CA HIS A 12 15.64 1.43 -1.07
C HIS A 12 14.43 0.61 -1.52
N LEU A 13 13.24 1.03 -1.09
CA LEU A 13 11.98 0.31 -1.21
C LEU A 13 11.07 0.93 -2.29
N ASN A 14 11.60 1.06 -3.49
CA ASN A 14 10.91 1.60 -4.66
C ASN A 14 11.23 0.83 -5.95
N LEU A 15 11.54 -0.47 -5.85
CA LEU A 15 12.11 -1.23 -6.97
C LEU A 15 11.18 -1.27 -8.20
N ASN A 16 9.86 -1.31 -7.99
CA ASN A 16 8.87 -1.33 -9.07
C ASN A 16 8.04 -0.04 -9.14
N GLY A 17 8.57 1.06 -8.62
CA GLY A 17 7.84 2.34 -8.52
C GLY A 17 6.79 2.34 -7.40
N ASP A 18 7.00 1.54 -6.36
CA ASP A 18 6.05 1.30 -5.26
C ASP A 18 5.66 2.59 -4.52
N GLN A 19 6.55 3.58 -4.45
CA GLN A 19 6.28 4.87 -3.79
C GLN A 19 5.15 5.65 -4.48
N ALA A 20 4.90 5.41 -5.77
CA ALA A 20 3.79 6.04 -6.48
C ALA A 20 2.41 5.62 -5.93
N ASN A 21 2.32 4.58 -5.10
CA ASN A 21 1.10 4.31 -4.33
C ASN A 21 0.73 5.50 -3.42
N LEU A 22 1.72 6.14 -2.79
CA LEU A 22 1.52 7.31 -1.94
C LEU A 22 1.13 8.53 -2.76
N ASP A 23 1.70 8.69 -3.95
CA ASP A 23 1.32 9.76 -4.88
C ASP A 23 -0.13 9.61 -5.32
N VAL A 24 -0.57 8.40 -5.63
CA VAL A 24 -1.97 8.10 -5.97
C VAL A 24 -2.88 8.41 -4.78
N LEU A 25 -2.56 7.92 -3.58
CA LEU A 25 -3.36 8.18 -2.39
C LEU A 25 -3.45 9.68 -2.08
N SER A 26 -2.33 10.39 -2.13
CA SER A 26 -2.26 11.85 -1.93
C SER A 26 -3.10 12.60 -2.96
N LYS A 27 -2.97 12.23 -4.25
CA LYS A 27 -3.73 12.86 -5.32
C LYS A 27 -5.22 12.62 -5.15
N ARG A 28 -5.65 11.39 -4.88
CA ARG A 28 -7.05 11.05 -4.64
C ARG A 28 -7.59 11.80 -3.42
N LEU A 29 -6.86 11.81 -2.31
CA LEU A 29 -7.23 12.54 -1.10
C LEU A 29 -7.46 14.04 -1.37
N SER A 30 -6.63 14.66 -2.22
CA SER A 30 -6.80 16.04 -2.68
C SER A 30 -8.09 16.30 -3.45
N TRP A 31 -8.55 15.31 -4.23
CA TRP A 31 -9.83 15.40 -4.94
C TRP A 31 -11.02 15.45 -3.99
N PHE A 32 -10.87 15.00 -2.75
CA PHE A 32 -11.89 15.02 -1.72
C PHE A 32 -11.71 16.15 -0.69
N GLY A 33 -10.85 17.15 -0.98
CA GLY A 33 -10.68 18.33 -0.12
C GLY A 33 -9.83 18.05 1.14
N HIS A 34 -8.98 17.04 1.08
CA HIS A 34 -8.04 16.71 2.14
C HIS A 34 -6.61 16.70 1.59
N GLU A 35 -5.61 16.75 2.45
CA GLU A 35 -4.21 16.80 2.05
C GLU A 35 -3.43 15.66 2.69
N ALA A 36 -2.39 15.17 2.03
CA ALA A 36 -1.45 14.22 2.61
C ALA A 36 -0.08 14.87 2.78
N GLN A 37 0.50 14.75 3.96
CA GLN A 37 1.90 15.06 4.21
C GLN A 37 2.71 13.76 4.17
N ILE A 38 3.59 13.61 3.18
CA ILE A 38 4.45 12.44 3.06
C ILE A 38 5.79 12.71 3.77
N THR A 39 6.13 11.88 4.74
CA THR A 39 7.40 11.94 5.48
C THR A 39 8.24 10.70 5.19
N SER A 40 9.43 10.91 4.65
CA SER A 40 10.40 9.85 4.37
C SER A 40 11.27 9.56 5.58
N VAL A 41 11.50 8.28 5.86
CA VAL A 41 12.37 7.83 6.95
C VAL A 41 13.53 7.04 6.35
N ASP A 42 14.70 7.69 6.28
CA ASP A 42 15.92 7.06 5.78
C ASP A 42 16.66 6.28 6.87
N LYS A 43 17.67 5.50 6.46
CA LYS A 43 18.54 4.75 7.38
C LYS A 43 19.10 5.65 8.48
N GLY A 44 19.09 5.13 9.70
CA GLY A 44 19.62 5.83 10.89
C GLY A 44 18.72 6.94 11.44
N HIS A 45 17.56 7.20 10.83
CA HIS A 45 16.59 8.17 11.35
C HIS A 45 15.45 7.46 12.08
N THR A 46 14.82 8.18 13.01
CA THR A 46 13.58 7.75 13.68
C THR A 46 12.46 8.67 13.20
N PRO A 47 11.27 8.13 12.90
CA PRO A 47 10.13 8.95 12.55
C PRO A 47 9.77 9.90 13.70
N SER A 48 9.63 11.19 13.41
CA SER A 48 9.32 12.23 14.41
C SER A 48 7.83 12.59 14.46
N THR A 49 7.03 12.06 13.56
CA THR A 49 5.60 12.35 13.40
C THR A 49 4.75 11.13 13.73
N ASN A 50 3.52 11.38 14.18
CA ASN A 50 2.51 10.33 14.21
C ASN A 50 2.08 10.02 12.77
N ALA A 51 1.83 8.75 12.49
CA ALA A 51 1.41 8.28 11.18
C ALA A 51 -0.09 8.01 11.16
N ASP A 52 -0.74 8.36 10.05
CA ASP A 52 -2.05 7.83 9.67
C ASP A 52 -1.90 6.61 8.75
N LEU A 53 -0.83 6.62 7.95
CA LEU A 53 -0.40 5.51 7.12
C LEU A 53 1.11 5.29 7.29
N ILE A 54 1.52 4.05 7.48
CA ILE A 54 2.90 3.60 7.35
C ILE A 54 3.00 2.81 6.05
N PHE A 55 4.00 3.12 5.22
CA PHE A 55 4.24 2.44 3.95
C PHE A 55 5.59 1.74 3.92
N ILE A 56 5.59 0.49 3.47
CA ILE A 56 6.79 -0.32 3.25
C ILE A 56 6.73 -0.93 1.84
N GLY A 57 7.55 -0.41 0.93
CA GLY A 57 7.57 -0.84 -0.47
C GLY A 57 8.42 -2.08 -0.74
N HIS A 58 8.64 -2.36 -2.03
CA HIS A 58 9.44 -3.47 -2.50
C HIS A 58 10.92 -3.08 -2.70
N GLY A 59 11.83 -3.92 -2.21
CA GLY A 59 13.27 -3.77 -2.38
C GLY A 59 13.95 -5.04 -2.89
N SER A 60 15.14 -4.85 -3.49
CA SER A 60 16.04 -5.95 -3.86
C SER A 60 16.68 -6.60 -2.62
N ILE A 61 17.27 -7.78 -2.79
CA ILE A 61 18.01 -8.47 -1.70
C ILE A 61 19.13 -7.59 -1.14
N ALA A 62 19.86 -6.88 -2.00
CA ALA A 62 20.95 -5.99 -1.60
C ALA A 62 20.42 -4.76 -0.83
N ALA A 63 19.27 -4.21 -1.25
CA ALA A 63 18.61 -3.12 -0.56
C ALA A 63 18.17 -3.54 0.86
N TRP A 64 17.54 -4.72 0.99
CA TRP A 64 17.13 -5.26 2.28
C TRP A 64 18.30 -5.47 3.22
N LYS A 65 19.39 -6.10 2.75
CA LYS A 65 20.60 -6.32 3.54
C LYS A 65 21.16 -5.02 4.16
N ASP A 66 20.96 -3.89 3.50
CA ASP A 66 21.45 -2.58 3.94
C ASP A 66 20.49 -1.87 4.93
N ILE A 67 19.18 -2.16 4.89
CA ILE A 67 18.18 -1.49 5.75
C ILE A 67 17.61 -2.35 6.87
N GLU A 68 17.81 -3.67 6.86
CA GLU A 68 17.14 -4.60 7.78
C GLU A 68 17.35 -4.26 9.27
N PRO A 69 18.59 -3.97 9.75
CA PRO A 69 18.79 -3.55 11.14
C PRO A 69 18.09 -2.22 11.47
N HIS A 70 17.95 -1.34 10.48
CA HIS A 70 17.26 -0.06 10.64
C HIS A 70 15.75 -0.22 10.68
N LEU A 71 15.18 -1.17 9.93
CA LEU A 71 13.76 -1.53 9.99
C LEU A 71 13.41 -2.16 11.34
N GLU A 72 14.24 -3.11 11.82
CA GLU A 72 14.06 -3.73 13.15
C GLU A 72 14.02 -2.67 14.26
N ALA A 73 14.87 -1.65 14.17
CA ALA A 73 14.87 -0.52 15.11
C ALA A 73 13.56 0.29 15.09
N GLN A 74 12.80 0.28 13.99
CA GLN A 74 11.49 0.93 13.90
C GLN A 74 10.34 0.08 14.42
N LEU A 75 10.53 -1.21 14.72
CA LEU A 75 9.43 -2.13 15.04
C LEU A 75 8.59 -1.67 16.24
N ILE A 76 9.24 -1.12 17.27
CA ILE A 76 8.55 -0.57 18.45
C ILE A 76 7.65 0.58 18.01
N TRP A 77 8.19 1.54 17.28
CA TRP A 77 7.45 2.69 16.78
C TRP A 77 6.29 2.26 15.86
N ILE A 78 6.51 1.33 14.92
CA ILE A 78 5.46 0.81 14.04
C ILE A 78 4.30 0.25 14.87
N LYS A 79 4.62 -0.62 15.84
CA LYS A 79 3.58 -1.23 16.71
C LYS A 79 2.84 -0.18 17.54
N GLU A 80 3.50 0.88 18.00
CA GLU A 80 2.86 1.99 18.73
C GLU A 80 1.91 2.81 17.85
N GLN A 81 2.32 3.12 16.62
CA GLN A 81 1.48 3.85 15.67
C GLN A 81 0.24 3.03 15.30
N LEU A 82 0.39 1.73 15.02
CA LEU A 82 -0.74 0.85 14.72
C LEU A 82 -1.74 0.76 15.89
N ARG A 83 -1.25 0.68 17.14
CA ARG A 83 -2.11 0.74 18.34
C ARG A 83 -2.82 2.08 18.49
N SER A 84 -2.20 3.15 18.00
CA SER A 84 -2.74 4.52 18.05
C SER A 84 -3.72 4.82 16.91
N GLY A 85 -3.97 3.85 16.02
CA GLY A 85 -4.93 3.97 14.93
C GLY A 85 -4.32 4.17 13.55
N ALA A 86 -3.00 4.21 13.40
CA ALA A 86 -2.35 4.20 12.09
C ALA A 86 -2.68 2.90 11.33
N LEU A 87 -2.60 2.96 10.00
CA LEU A 87 -2.67 1.80 9.12
C LEU A 87 -1.29 1.46 8.56
N LEU A 88 -1.02 0.18 8.32
CA LEU A 88 0.14 -0.28 7.56
C LEU A 88 -0.29 -0.68 6.16
N PHE A 89 0.43 -0.20 5.15
CA PHE A 89 0.36 -0.68 3.78
C PHE A 89 1.74 -1.19 3.33
N ALA A 90 1.85 -2.50 3.08
CA ALA A 90 3.10 -3.14 2.70
C ALA A 90 2.98 -3.87 1.37
N VAL A 91 4.02 -3.77 0.52
CA VAL A 91 4.03 -4.31 -0.84
C VAL A 91 5.21 -5.27 -1.06
N ALA A 92 4.92 -6.42 -1.66
CA ALA A 92 5.83 -7.49 -2.04
C ALA A 92 6.83 -7.85 -0.94
N SER A 93 8.13 -7.66 -1.17
CA SER A 93 9.13 -7.98 -0.14
C SER A 93 9.00 -7.13 1.13
N GLY A 94 8.42 -5.93 1.07
CA GLY A 94 8.05 -5.16 2.26
C GLY A 94 6.94 -5.82 3.07
N TYR A 95 5.98 -6.45 2.38
CA TYR A 95 4.93 -7.23 3.01
C TYR A 95 5.46 -8.54 3.62
N GLU A 96 6.37 -9.23 2.94
CA GLU A 96 7.05 -10.40 3.51
C GLU A 96 7.77 -10.05 4.83
N ARG A 97 8.42 -8.88 4.90
CA ARG A 97 9.10 -8.43 6.13
C ARG A 97 8.10 -8.04 7.22
N ALA A 98 6.95 -7.53 6.84
CA ALA A 98 5.86 -7.30 7.78
C ALA A 98 5.33 -8.63 8.36
N ILE A 99 5.24 -9.71 7.57
CA ILE A 99 4.93 -11.05 8.09
C ILE A 99 6.01 -11.53 9.05
N SER A 100 7.30 -11.43 8.69
CA SER A 100 8.40 -11.90 9.57
C SER A 100 8.52 -11.12 10.88
N MET A 101 7.95 -9.91 10.96
CA MET A 101 7.90 -9.07 12.17
C MET A 101 6.59 -9.24 12.98
N ASP A 102 5.77 -10.24 12.63
CA ASP A 102 4.45 -10.50 13.21
C ASP A 102 3.47 -9.32 13.10
N LEU A 103 3.59 -8.52 12.03
CA LEU A 103 2.62 -7.43 11.72
C LEU A 103 1.46 -7.94 10.86
N PHE A 104 1.66 -9.06 10.16
CA PHE A 104 0.63 -9.80 9.44
C PHE A 104 0.74 -11.29 9.71
N GLN A 105 -0.39 -11.99 9.70
CA GLN A 105 -0.40 -13.44 9.70
C GLN A 105 0.00 -13.99 8.33
N GLY A 106 0.76 -15.09 8.31
CA GLY A 106 1.14 -15.77 7.08
C GLY A 106 2.39 -16.63 7.27
N SER A 107 2.77 -17.33 6.20
CA SER A 107 4.03 -18.05 6.10
C SER A 107 4.87 -17.48 4.96
N LEU A 108 6.16 -17.80 4.98
CA LEU A 108 7.15 -17.36 4.00
C LEU A 108 7.97 -18.56 3.48
N ASN A 109 7.32 -19.72 3.33
CA ASN A 109 8.00 -20.89 2.80
C ASN A 109 8.33 -20.65 1.32
N GLU A 110 9.52 -21.06 0.89
CA GLU A 110 9.92 -20.92 -0.51
C GLU A 110 9.03 -21.76 -1.43
N THR A 111 8.66 -21.17 -2.56
CA THR A 111 7.84 -21.81 -3.61
C THR A 111 8.47 -21.60 -4.98
N ALA A 112 7.96 -22.32 -5.99
CA ALA A 112 8.30 -22.02 -7.36
C ALA A 112 7.83 -20.60 -7.72
N ARG A 113 8.68 -19.82 -8.39
CA ARG A 113 8.36 -18.43 -8.75
C ARG A 113 7.14 -18.39 -9.67
N ILE A 114 6.18 -17.54 -9.31
CA ILE A 114 4.99 -17.22 -10.10
C ILE A 114 5.11 -15.79 -10.60
N SER A 115 4.89 -15.58 -11.91
CA SER A 115 4.92 -14.28 -12.56
C SER A 115 3.71 -14.14 -13.50
N LYS A 116 2.63 -13.50 -13.05
CA LYS A 116 1.40 -13.34 -13.83
C LYS A 116 0.57 -12.15 -13.38
N PHE A 117 -0.36 -11.71 -14.22
CA PHE A 117 -1.47 -10.89 -13.75
C PHE A 117 -2.36 -11.74 -12.83
N GLU A 118 -2.85 -11.15 -11.76
CA GLU A 118 -3.65 -11.84 -10.77
C GLU A 118 -4.79 -10.93 -10.29
N ILE A 119 -5.98 -11.51 -10.15
CA ILE A 119 -7.12 -10.88 -9.49
C ILE A 119 -7.41 -11.66 -8.21
N VAL A 120 -7.40 -10.96 -7.08
CA VAL A 120 -7.69 -11.55 -5.78
C VAL A 120 -9.02 -11.01 -5.26
N GLU A 121 -9.92 -11.91 -4.88
CA GLU A 121 -11.12 -11.52 -4.13
C GLU A 121 -10.76 -11.19 -2.67
N SER A 122 -11.26 -10.06 -2.18
CA SER A 122 -11.05 -9.64 -0.80
C SER A 122 -12.32 -9.06 -0.20
N ARG A 123 -12.33 -8.83 1.12
CA ARG A 123 -13.42 -8.12 1.81
C ARG A 123 -13.62 -6.68 1.33
N LEU A 124 -12.64 -6.11 0.64
CA LEU A 124 -12.69 -4.76 0.06
C LEU A 124 -13.13 -4.78 -1.41
N GLY A 125 -13.35 -5.96 -1.98
CA GLY A 125 -13.64 -6.17 -3.40
C GLY A 125 -12.50 -6.90 -4.10
N GLU A 126 -12.63 -7.04 -5.42
CA GLU A 126 -11.56 -7.58 -6.27
C GLU A 126 -10.36 -6.61 -6.28
N VAL A 127 -9.15 -7.17 -6.25
CA VAL A 127 -7.90 -6.42 -6.37
C VAL A 127 -7.07 -7.01 -7.50
N LEU A 128 -6.74 -6.17 -8.48
CA LEU A 128 -5.94 -6.54 -9.64
C LEU A 128 -4.51 -6.06 -9.46
N GLY A 129 -3.54 -6.89 -9.84
CA GLY A 129 -2.16 -6.47 -9.98
C GLY A 129 -1.30 -7.50 -10.67
N TYR A 130 0.01 -7.27 -10.64
CA TYR A 130 0.98 -8.22 -11.17
C TYR A 130 1.65 -8.97 -10.03
N LEU A 131 1.46 -10.28 -9.95
CA LEU A 131 2.10 -11.14 -8.96
C LEU A 131 3.50 -11.53 -9.47
N ASN A 132 4.53 -11.24 -8.68
CA ASN A 132 5.88 -11.78 -8.87
C ASN A 132 6.44 -12.20 -7.51
N ALA A 133 6.18 -13.44 -7.13
CA ALA A 133 6.49 -13.98 -5.81
C ALA A 133 7.12 -15.37 -5.92
N ALA A 134 7.91 -15.74 -4.92
CA ALA A 134 8.53 -17.05 -4.77
C ALA A 134 8.41 -17.57 -3.32
N THR A 135 7.36 -17.13 -2.64
CA THR A 135 6.99 -17.56 -1.28
C THR A 135 5.52 -17.94 -1.27
N ASP A 136 5.06 -18.59 -0.20
CA ASP A 136 3.65 -18.90 0.03
C ASP A 136 2.90 -17.82 0.84
N ALA A 137 3.47 -16.61 0.95
CA ALA A 137 2.78 -15.48 1.54
C ALA A 137 1.45 -15.22 0.81
N PRO A 138 0.34 -14.99 1.52
CA PRO A 138 -0.95 -14.76 0.87
C PRO A 138 -0.89 -13.57 -0.09
N VAL A 139 -1.47 -13.69 -1.28
CA VAL A 139 -1.28 -12.69 -2.33
C VAL A 139 -1.80 -11.30 -1.93
N PHE A 140 -2.89 -11.24 -1.18
CA PHE A 140 -3.46 -10.00 -0.65
C PHE A 140 -4.14 -10.29 0.68
N GLN A 141 -3.95 -9.41 1.66
CA GLN A 141 -4.61 -9.49 2.97
C GLN A 141 -5.04 -8.13 3.47
N VAL A 142 -6.13 -8.14 4.23
CA VAL A 142 -6.55 -6.99 5.03
C VAL A 142 -6.76 -7.41 6.47
N GLN A 143 -5.87 -7.00 7.37
CA GLN A 143 -5.86 -7.36 8.79
C GLN A 143 -5.99 -6.09 9.64
N ASP A 144 -7.07 -5.93 10.39
CA ASP A 144 -7.32 -4.74 11.25
C ASP A 144 -7.24 -3.39 10.52
N GLY A 145 -7.54 -3.40 9.21
CA GLY A 145 -7.44 -2.24 8.30
C GLY A 145 -6.08 -2.12 7.60
N ASN A 146 -5.05 -2.82 8.08
CA ASN A 146 -3.74 -2.89 7.42
C ASN A 146 -3.85 -3.71 6.13
N ILE A 147 -3.15 -3.28 5.08
CA ILE A 147 -3.10 -3.94 3.78
C ILE A 147 -1.70 -4.51 3.55
N GLY A 148 -1.64 -5.80 3.23
CA GLY A 148 -0.43 -6.48 2.80
C GLY A 148 -0.68 -7.13 1.45
N THR A 149 0.26 -7.00 0.50
CA THR A 149 0.06 -7.56 -0.84
C THR A 149 1.36 -7.99 -1.50
N GLN A 150 1.33 -9.11 -2.22
CA GLN A 150 2.38 -9.55 -3.15
C GLN A 150 2.20 -8.97 -4.57
N LEU A 151 1.10 -8.27 -4.81
CA LEU A 151 0.82 -7.61 -6.09
C LEU A 151 1.69 -6.36 -6.25
N HIS A 152 2.27 -6.21 -7.44
CA HIS A 152 3.13 -5.10 -7.84
C HIS A 152 2.41 -4.07 -8.72
N GLY A 153 3.16 -3.00 -9.01
CA GLY A 153 2.74 -1.77 -9.66
C GLY A 153 2.52 -0.69 -8.60
N PRO A 154 2.00 0.49 -8.98
CA PRO A 154 1.22 1.25 -8.02
C PRO A 154 -0.14 0.55 -7.91
N VAL A 155 -0.24 -0.40 -6.97
CA VAL A 155 -1.49 -1.15 -6.67
C VAL A 155 -2.67 -0.19 -6.54
N MET A 156 -2.48 0.97 -5.89
CA MET A 156 -3.52 1.98 -5.72
C MET A 156 -3.96 2.63 -7.04
N ALA A 157 -3.08 2.75 -8.05
CA ALA A 157 -3.45 3.28 -9.36
C ALA A 157 -4.37 2.33 -10.12
N LYS A 158 -4.11 1.02 -10.02
CA LYS A 158 -4.92 -0.02 -10.64
C LYS A 158 -6.23 -0.26 -9.91
N ASN A 159 -6.31 0.11 -8.63
CA ASN A 159 -7.44 -0.21 -7.77
C ASN A 159 -7.97 1.07 -7.09
N PRO A 160 -8.62 1.99 -7.84
CA PRO A 160 -9.08 3.28 -7.31
C PRO A 160 -10.10 3.12 -6.18
N ARG A 161 -10.96 2.09 -6.25
CA ARG A 161 -11.91 1.77 -5.17
C ARG A 161 -11.20 1.34 -3.89
N LEU A 162 -10.13 0.54 -4.00
CA LEU A 162 -9.29 0.14 -2.87
C LEU A 162 -8.60 1.36 -2.24
N ALA A 163 -8.08 2.27 -3.08
CA ALA A 163 -7.47 3.50 -2.62
C ALA A 163 -8.47 4.35 -1.83
N ASP A 164 -9.68 4.56 -2.35
CA ASP A 164 -10.73 5.33 -1.66
C ASP A 164 -11.18 4.67 -0.34
N GLN A 165 -11.25 3.34 -0.30
CA GLN A 165 -11.58 2.62 0.93
C GLN A 165 -10.51 2.78 2.00
N LEU A 166 -9.22 2.72 1.63
CA LEU A 166 -8.12 2.97 2.57
C LEU A 166 -8.14 4.41 3.09
N LEU A 167 -8.36 5.40 2.20
CA LEU A 167 -8.52 6.80 2.60
C LEU A 167 -9.73 6.99 3.53
N SER A 168 -10.87 6.39 3.20
CA SER A 168 -12.08 6.44 4.02
C SER A 168 -11.86 5.86 5.42
N GLU A 169 -11.15 4.73 5.53
CA GLU A 169 -10.81 4.13 6.82
C GLU A 169 -9.92 5.07 7.65
N MET A 170 -8.89 5.68 7.07
CA MET A 170 -8.05 6.64 7.79
C MET A 170 -8.85 7.86 8.27
N LEU A 171 -9.71 8.43 7.43
CA LEU A 171 -10.53 9.58 7.80
C LEU A 171 -11.53 9.24 8.92
N LYS A 172 -12.16 8.06 8.87
CA LYS A 172 -13.10 7.59 9.89
C LYS A 172 -12.45 7.48 11.27
N ARG A 173 -11.19 7.05 11.34
CA ARG A 173 -10.42 7.00 12.60
C ARG A 173 -10.19 8.37 13.22
N HIS A 174 -10.28 9.44 12.42
CA HIS A 174 -10.25 10.83 12.88
C HIS A 174 -11.64 11.47 13.02
N GLY A 175 -12.73 10.70 12.93
CA GLY A 175 -14.09 11.22 12.98
C GLY A 175 -14.47 12.08 11.76
N SER A 176 -13.79 11.89 10.63
CA SER A 176 -14.10 12.49 9.33
C SER A 176 -14.56 11.44 8.35
N GLU A 177 -15.17 11.85 7.24
CA GLU A 177 -15.59 10.95 6.16
C GLU A 177 -14.98 11.39 4.84
N LEU A 178 -14.78 10.42 3.94
CA LEU A 178 -14.46 10.72 2.55
C LEU A 178 -15.74 11.16 1.86
N ASN A 179 -15.89 12.46 1.64
CA ASN A 179 -17.09 13.06 1.04
C ASN A 179 -17.09 12.89 -0.49
N GLU A 180 -18.02 13.57 -1.16
CA GLU A 180 -18.00 13.69 -2.63
C GLU A 180 -16.74 14.42 -3.13
N PRO A 181 -16.26 14.13 -4.35
CA PRO A 181 -15.17 14.88 -4.97
C PRO A 181 -15.49 16.38 -5.06
N LEU A 182 -14.46 17.22 -4.95
CA LEU A 182 -14.56 18.67 -5.10
C LEU A 182 -15.19 19.05 -6.45
N ALA A 183 -15.98 20.12 -6.43
CA ALA A 183 -16.62 20.65 -7.63
C ALA A 183 -15.59 20.94 -8.74
N GLY A 184 -15.89 20.50 -9.96
CA GLY A 184 -15.00 20.62 -11.12
C GLY A 184 -14.02 19.46 -11.30
N ILE A 185 -13.83 18.60 -10.29
CA ILE A 185 -12.92 17.43 -10.38
C ILE A 185 -13.70 16.14 -10.63
N LYS A 186 -15.01 16.09 -10.36
CA LYS A 186 -15.83 14.89 -10.52
C LYS A 186 -15.65 14.23 -11.90
N ASN A 187 -15.67 15.02 -12.98
CA ASN A 187 -15.44 14.51 -14.33
C ASN A 187 -14.06 13.86 -14.49
N ASP A 188 -13.02 14.39 -13.85
CA ASP A 188 -11.67 13.84 -13.91
C ASP A 188 -11.59 12.51 -13.14
N VAL A 189 -12.25 12.42 -11.97
CA VAL A 189 -12.34 11.17 -11.19
C VAL A 189 -13.02 10.07 -12.00
N ASP A 190 -14.16 10.41 -12.62
CA ASP A 190 -14.94 9.48 -13.43
C ASP A 190 -14.14 9.03 -14.68
N GLN A 191 -13.47 9.95 -15.36
CA GLN A 191 -12.60 9.62 -16.51
C GLN A 191 -11.45 8.69 -16.13
N VAL A 192 -10.80 8.91 -14.98
CA VAL A 192 -9.75 8.01 -14.49
C VAL A 192 -10.32 6.64 -14.18
N ALA A 193 -11.50 6.57 -13.55
CA ALA A 193 -12.18 5.31 -13.28
C ALA A 193 -12.49 4.54 -14.58
N ASP A 194 -13.03 5.20 -15.60
CA ASP A 194 -13.32 4.60 -16.90
C ASP A 194 -12.07 4.04 -17.60
N ILE A 195 -10.94 4.75 -17.51
CA ILE A 195 -9.66 4.29 -18.06
C ILE A 195 -9.19 3.05 -17.30
N VAL A 196 -9.27 3.06 -15.98
CA VAL A 196 -8.87 1.91 -15.15
C VAL A 196 -9.76 0.70 -15.43
N GLU A 197 -11.07 0.88 -15.61
CA GLU A 197 -11.99 -0.22 -15.96
C GLU A 197 -11.61 -0.86 -17.30
N LYS A 198 -11.23 -0.08 -18.31
CA LYS A 198 -10.72 -0.62 -19.59
C LYS A 198 -9.41 -1.39 -19.42
N VAL A 199 -8.51 -0.92 -18.55
CA VAL A 199 -7.28 -1.66 -18.22
C VAL A 199 -7.62 -2.99 -17.56
N TRP A 200 -8.59 -3.00 -16.63
CA TRP A 200 -9.09 -4.21 -16.00
C TRP A 200 -9.67 -5.22 -17.00
N GLU A 201 -10.43 -4.79 -18.00
CA GLU A 201 -10.96 -5.69 -19.03
C GLU A 201 -9.85 -6.41 -19.82
N LEU A 202 -8.74 -5.72 -20.08
CA LEU A 202 -7.59 -6.29 -20.78
C LEU A 202 -6.81 -7.25 -19.88
N GLU A 203 -6.50 -6.81 -18.66
CA GLU A 203 -5.68 -7.60 -17.73
C GLU A 203 -6.44 -8.78 -17.11
N ARG A 204 -7.76 -8.71 -16.96
CA ARG A 204 -8.58 -9.86 -16.51
C ARG A 204 -8.46 -11.05 -17.44
N LYS A 205 -8.33 -10.82 -18.75
CA LYS A 205 -8.08 -11.90 -19.72
C LYS A 205 -6.74 -12.57 -19.46
N LEU A 206 -5.70 -11.77 -19.21
CA LEU A 206 -4.35 -12.27 -18.89
C LEU A 206 -4.29 -12.96 -17.52
N ALA A 207 -5.11 -12.55 -16.55
CA ALA A 207 -5.18 -13.20 -15.25
C ALA A 207 -5.92 -14.55 -15.27
N SER A 208 -6.70 -14.80 -16.32
CA SER A 208 -7.43 -16.06 -16.53
C SER A 208 -6.67 -17.10 -17.38
N GLU A 209 -5.50 -16.74 -17.90
CA GLU A 209 -4.57 -17.61 -18.65
C GLU A 209 -3.65 -18.41 -17.70
#